data_AF-A0AAU8U7Q0-F1
#
_entry.id   AF-A0AAU8U7Q0-F1
#
_cell.length_a   1.000
_cell.length_b   1.000
_cell.length_c   1.000
_cell.angle_alpha   90.00
_cell.angle_beta   90.00
_cell.angle_gamma   90.00
#
_symmetry.space_group_name_H-M   'P 1'
#
loop_
_entity.id
_entity.type
_entity.pdbx_description
1 polymer ?
#
loop_
_entity_poly.entity_id
_entity_poly.type
_entity_poly.pdbx_seq_one_letter_code
_entity_poly.pdbx_strand_id
1 'polypeptide(L)'
;MTIATWVQFAALVVALLSLIWQQQKTSGENERKEKRIETKLRIFYALSLTEKDLEEGAIISALEGGQPLREADKVEVRKALYEMLSDETIRFTSDKKYKPRQRSPRNDGP
;
A
#
# COMPACT_ATOMS: atom_id res chain seq x y z
N MET A 1 30.00 -44.18 -2.58
CA MET A 1 29.13 -43.06 -3.03
C MET A 1 29.51 -42.72 -4.46
N THR A 2 28.57 -42.61 -5.39
CA THR A 2 28.88 -42.33 -6.80
C THR A 2 29.04 -40.82 -7.02
N ILE A 3 29.81 -40.44 -8.05
CA ILE A 3 29.98 -39.03 -8.46
C ILE A 3 28.62 -38.38 -8.75
N ALA A 4 27.67 -39.15 -9.29
CA ALA A 4 26.30 -38.70 -9.55
C ALA A 4 25.58 -38.19 -8.28
N THR A 5 25.71 -38.89 -7.15
CA THR A 5 25.12 -38.44 -5.86
C THR A 5 25.68 -37.08 -5.41
N TRP A 6 26.98 -36.83 -5.63
CA TRP A 6 27.61 -35.55 -5.28
C TRP A 6 27.13 -34.41 -6.17
N VAL A 7 26.96 -34.67 -7.46
CA VAL A 7 26.42 -33.68 -8.41
C VAL A 7 24.97 -33.33 -8.07
N GLN A 8 24.14 -34.31 -7.74
CA GLN A 8 22.75 -34.09 -7.30
C GLN A 8 22.69 -33.28 -6.00
N PHE A 9 23.54 -33.59 -5.02
CA PHE A 9 23.61 -32.84 -3.78
C PHE A 9 24.05 -31.39 -4.03
N ALA A 10 25.06 -31.16 -4.86
CA ALA A 10 25.51 -29.82 -5.22
C ALA A 10 24.41 -29.03 -5.95
N ALA A 11 23.70 -29.65 -6.90
CA ALA A 11 22.59 -29.03 -7.59
C ALA A 11 21.46 -28.64 -6.63
N LEU A 12 21.17 -29.48 -5.63
CA LEU A 12 20.16 -29.22 -4.63
C LEU A 12 20.55 -28.05 -3.71
N VAL A 13 21.82 -27.96 -3.31
CA VAL A 13 22.34 -26.82 -2.53
C VAL A 13 22.24 -25.52 -3.31
N VAL A 14 22.62 -25.51 -4.59
CA VAL A 14 22.53 -24.32 -5.45
C VAL A 14 21.08 -23.88 -5.64
N ALA A 15 20.16 -24.82 -5.88
CA ALA A 15 18.74 -24.52 -5.98
C ALA A 15 18.19 -23.90 -4.69
N LEU A 16 18.59 -24.43 -3.53
CA LEU A 16 18.13 -23.96 -2.21
C LEU A 16 18.66 -22.56 -1.90
N LEU A 17 19.91 -22.27 -2.24
CA LEU A 17 20.49 -20.92 -2.12
C LEU A 17 19.79 -19.91 -3.05
N SER A 18 19.50 -20.32 -4.29
CA SER A 18 18.75 -19.49 -5.24
C SER A 18 17.35 -19.15 -4.70
N LEU A 19 16.67 -20.12 -4.09
CA LEU A 19 15.35 -19.94 -3.51
C LEU A 19 15.37 -18.92 -2.35
N ILE A 20 16.33 -19.06 -1.44
CA ILE A 20 16.48 -18.14 -0.29
C ILE A 20 16.70 -16.71 -0.78
N TRP A 21 17.58 -16.53 -1.77
CA TRP A 21 17.85 -15.21 -2.32
C TRP A 21 16.62 -14.60 -3.00
N GLN A 22 15.87 -15.40 -3.77
CA GLN A 22 14.63 -14.98 -4.39
C GLN A 22 13.56 -14.60 -3.35
N GLN A 23 13.47 -15.37 -2.26
CA GLN A 23 12.54 -15.09 -1.17
C GLN A 23 12.88 -13.78 -0.45
N GLN A 24 14.15 -13.53 -0.14
CA GLN A 24 14.58 -12.26 0.46
C GLN A 24 14.27 -11.06 -0.43
N LYS A 25 14.56 -11.16 -1.73
CA LYS A 25 14.26 -10.10 -2.69
C LYS A 25 12.75 -9.82 -2.74
N THR A 26 11.94 -10.87 -2.78
CA THR A 26 10.47 -10.77 -2.83
C THR A 26 9.90 -10.17 -1.55
N SER A 27 10.41 -10.56 -0.38
CA SER A 27 9.98 -10.00 0.90
C SER A 27 10.22 -8.50 0.98
N GLY A 28 11.38 -8.01 0.53
CA GLY A 28 11.65 -6.57 0.51
C GLY A 28 10.74 -5.77 -0.42
N GLU A 29 10.35 -6.34 -1.56
CA GLU A 29 9.38 -5.72 -2.47
C GLU A 29 7.95 -5.73 -1.89
N ASN A 30 7.57 -6.81 -1.22
CA ASN A 30 6.26 -6.94 -0.57
C ASN A 30 6.10 -5.94 0.57
N GLU A 31 7.11 -5.75 1.42
CA GLU A 31 7.04 -4.73 2.48
C GLU A 31 6.78 -3.32 1.93
N ARG A 32 7.37 -2.98 0.78
CA ARG A 32 7.15 -1.66 0.15
C ARG A 32 5.72 -1.52 -0.37
N LYS A 33 5.17 -2.60 -0.94
CA LYS A 33 3.77 -2.64 -1.40
C LYS A 33 2.81 -2.55 -0.23
N GLU A 34 3.04 -3.31 0.84
CA GLU A 34 2.25 -3.28 2.06
C GLU A 34 2.22 -1.88 2.66
N LYS A 35 3.37 -1.21 2.78
CA LYS A 35 3.45 0.18 3.26
C LYS A 35 2.57 1.12 2.45
N ARG A 36 2.61 1.04 1.12
CA ARG A 36 1.77 1.89 0.26
C ARG A 36 0.29 1.61 0.43
N ILE A 37 -0.10 0.33 0.49
CA ILE A 37 -1.49 -0.09 0.69
C ILE A 37 -1.98 0.41 2.05
N GLU A 38 -1.16 0.25 3.09
CA GLU A 38 -1.45 0.73 4.43
C GLU A 38 -1.67 2.24 4.46
N THR A 39 -0.79 3.03 3.83
CA THR A 39 -0.95 4.50 3.74
C THR A 39 -2.27 4.88 3.05
N LYS A 40 -2.60 4.24 1.92
CA LYS A 40 -3.87 4.47 1.21
C LYS A 40 -5.07 4.14 2.09
N LEU A 41 -5.03 3.02 2.80
CA LEU A 41 -6.11 2.61 3.71
C LEU A 41 -6.29 3.58 4.87
N ARG A 42 -5.20 4.05 5.48
CA ARG A 42 -5.27 5.04 6.57
C ARG A 42 -5.89 6.36 6.09
N ILE A 43 -5.51 6.83 4.91
CA ILE A 43 -6.10 8.04 4.30
C ILE A 43 -7.60 7.83 4.08
N PHE A 44 -7.99 6.69 3.49
CA PHE A 44 -9.39 6.37 3.25
C PHE A 44 -10.19 6.30 4.56
N TYR A 45 -9.64 5.66 5.59
CA TYR A 45 -10.25 5.55 6.90
C TYR A 45 -10.48 6.93 7.53
N ALA A 46 -9.45 7.78 7.54
CA ALA A 46 -9.53 9.15 8.05
C ALA A 46 -10.59 9.98 7.32
N LEU A 47 -10.69 9.83 5.98
CA LEU A 47 -11.70 10.49 5.16
C LEU A 47 -13.12 9.92 5.36
N SER A 48 -13.24 8.64 5.71
CA SER A 48 -14.53 7.96 5.90
C SER A 48 -15.12 8.15 7.30
N LEU A 49 -14.30 8.28 8.33
CA LEU A 49 -14.77 8.52 9.70
C LEU A 49 -15.17 9.97 9.94
N THR A 50 -14.59 10.88 9.18
CA THR A 50 -14.88 12.30 9.33
C THR A 50 -16.09 12.63 8.45
N GLU A 51 -17.21 13.06 9.04
CA GLU A 51 -18.38 13.55 8.28
C GLU A 51 -18.06 14.79 7.44
N LYS A 52 -16.92 15.42 7.68
CA LYS A 52 -16.44 16.63 7.01
C LYS A 52 -15.28 16.31 6.08
N ASP A 53 -15.31 16.96 4.92
CA ASP A 53 -14.23 16.93 3.93
C ASP A 53 -12.96 17.51 4.55
N LEU A 54 -11.85 16.82 4.35
CA LEU A 54 -10.56 17.19 4.94
C LEU A 54 -9.65 17.81 3.89
N GLU A 55 -8.93 18.86 4.28
CA GLU A 55 -7.80 19.40 3.53
C GLU A 55 -6.56 18.52 3.71
N GLU A 56 -5.60 18.59 2.80
CA GLU A 56 -4.35 17.80 2.85
C GLU A 56 -3.65 17.93 4.22
N GLY A 57 -3.56 19.15 4.75
CA GLY A 57 -2.95 19.40 6.06
C GLY A 57 -3.69 18.71 7.20
N ALA A 58 -5.02 18.70 7.17
CA ALA A 58 -5.83 18.04 8.18
C ALA A 58 -5.74 16.50 8.10
N ILE A 59 -5.60 15.94 6.89
CA ILE A 59 -5.35 14.51 6.68
C ILE A 59 -3.99 14.14 7.27
N ILE A 60 -2.95 14.92 7.00
CA ILE A 60 -1.60 14.70 7.55
C ILE A 60 -1.65 14.75 9.07
N SER A 61 -2.27 15.78 9.66
CA SER A 61 -2.38 15.89 11.12
C SER A 61 -3.20 14.75 11.74
N ALA A 62 -4.26 14.29 11.09
CA ALA A 62 -5.04 13.13 11.54
C ALA A 62 -4.22 11.83 11.50
N LEU A 63 -3.35 11.67 10.51
CA LEU A 63 -2.45 10.52 10.36
C LEU A 63 -1.29 10.55 11.35
N GLU A 64 -0.78 11.75 11.67
CA GLU A 64 0.27 11.95 12.69
C GLU A 64 -0.27 11.72 14.11
N GLY A 65 -1.51 12.14 14.40
CA GLY A 65 -2.13 12.03 15.72
C GLY A 65 -2.78 10.67 16.04
N GLY A 66 -3.13 9.87 15.03
CA GLY A 66 -3.94 8.65 15.17
C GLY A 66 -3.19 7.32 15.29
N GLN A 67 -1.95 7.28 15.80
CA GLN A 67 -1.08 6.09 15.68
C GLN A 67 -1.68 4.76 16.22
N PRO A 68 -1.23 3.62 15.64
CA PRO A 68 -0.22 2.88 16.42
C PRO A 68 1.04 2.38 15.66
N LEU A 69 1.24 2.62 14.35
CA LEU A 69 2.25 1.82 13.62
C LEU A 69 3.38 2.57 12.89
N ARG A 70 3.29 3.88 12.60
CA ARG A 70 4.40 4.62 11.95
C ARG A 70 4.14 6.13 11.84
N GLU A 71 5.21 6.93 11.91
CA GLU A 71 5.20 8.35 11.49
C GLU A 71 4.73 8.47 10.03
N ALA A 72 3.84 9.42 9.78
CA ALA A 72 3.36 9.71 8.44
C ALA A 72 4.39 10.58 7.70
N ASP A 73 5.05 10.02 6.70
CA ASP A 73 5.85 10.82 5.76
C ASP A 73 4.91 11.63 4.86
N LYS A 74 4.98 12.96 4.97
CA LYS A 74 4.18 13.90 4.19
C LYS A 74 4.31 13.68 2.68
N VAL A 75 5.49 13.27 2.21
CA VAL A 75 5.75 13.02 0.79
C VAL A 75 4.98 11.78 0.32
N GLU A 76 5.02 10.70 1.10
CA GLU A 76 4.29 9.47 0.79
C GLU A 76 2.77 9.66 0.89
N VAL A 77 2.29 10.45 1.87
CA VAL A 77 0.86 10.78 1.98
C VAL A 77 0.38 11.55 0.75
N ARG A 78 1.14 12.57 0.30
CA ARG A 78 0.80 13.33 -0.90
C ARG A 78 0.80 12.46 -2.15
N LYS A 79 1.79 11.58 -2.29
CA LYS A 79 1.86 10.63 -3.40
C LYS A 79 0.66 9.67 -3.38
N ALA A 80 0.32 9.15 -2.22
CA ALA A 80 -0.84 8.28 -2.04
C ALA A 80 -2.15 9.01 -2.39
N LEU A 81 -2.32 10.28 -2.01
CA LEU A 81 -3.48 11.09 -2.40
C LEU A 81 -3.60 11.25 -3.92
N TYR A 82 -2.50 11.55 -4.62
CA TYR A 82 -2.51 11.64 -6.09
C TYR A 82 -2.83 10.31 -6.76
N GLU A 83 -2.22 9.21 -6.29
CA GLU A 83 -2.54 7.87 -6.78
C GLU A 83 -4.02 7.56 -6.54
N MET A 84 -4.56 7.85 -5.36
CA MET A 84 -5.96 7.61 -5.00
C MET A 84 -6.95 8.46 -5.82
N LEU A 85 -6.57 9.69 -6.20
CA LEU A 85 -7.34 10.54 -7.12
C LEU A 85 -7.34 9.93 -8.53
N SER A 86 -6.17 9.48 -9.01
CA SER A 86 -6.03 8.82 -10.31
C SER A 86 -6.79 7.49 -10.37
N ASP A 87 -6.77 6.72 -9.28
CA ASP A 87 -7.49 5.46 -9.11
C ASP A 87 -9.00 5.69 -8.85
N GLU A 88 -9.46 6.95 -8.87
CA GLU A 88 -10.84 7.36 -8.63
C GLU A 88 -11.44 6.94 -7.27
N THR A 89 -10.59 6.54 -6.32
CA THR A 89 -11.00 6.10 -4.97
C THR A 89 -11.43 7.27 -4.07
N ILE A 90 -10.86 8.45 -4.30
CA ILE A 90 -11.22 9.70 -3.62
C ILE A 90 -11.53 10.77 -4.67
N ARG A 91 -12.26 11.81 -4.28
CA ARG A 91 -12.58 12.99 -5.10
C ARG A 91 -12.00 14.23 -4.47
N PHE A 92 -11.52 15.12 -5.32
CA PHE A 92 -11.12 16.47 -4.95
C PHE A 92 -12.28 17.43 -5.21
N THR A 93 -12.68 18.18 -4.20
CA THR A 93 -13.74 19.18 -4.29
C THR A 93 -13.16 20.54 -4.68
N SER A 94 -14.00 21.42 -5.22
CA SER A 94 -13.64 22.80 -5.59
C SER A 94 -13.02 23.59 -4.43
N ASP A 95 -13.38 23.24 -3.19
CA ASP A 95 -12.93 23.88 -1.96
C ASP A 95 -11.57 23.35 -1.46
N LYS A 96 -10.81 22.65 -2.32
CA LYS A 96 -9.52 22.02 -2.00
C LYS A 96 -9.59 20.93 -0.93
N LYS A 97 -10.74 20.27 -0.80
CA LYS A 97 -10.96 19.20 0.19
C LYS A 97 -11.13 17.85 -0.49
N TYR A 98 -10.72 16.80 0.22
CA TYR A 98 -10.82 15.42 -0.23
C TYR A 98 -12.05 14.75 0.38
N LYS A 99 -12.74 13.93 -0.43
CA LYS A 99 -13.86 13.08 -0.02
C LYS A 99 -13.68 11.67 -0.55
N PRO A 100 -14.12 10.62 0.17
CA PRO A 100 -14.17 9.27 -0.37
C PRO A 100 -15.22 9.21 -1.48
N ARG A 101 -14.93 8.51 -2.59
CA ARG A 101 -15.94 8.27 -3.62
C ARG A 101 -16.91 7.21 -3.12
N GLN A 102 -18.17 7.58 -2.91
CA GLN A 102 -19.22 6.57 -2.75
C GLN A 102 -19.35 5.81 -4.06
N ARG A 103 -19.11 4.50 -4.04
CA ARG A 103 -19.55 3.63 -5.13
C ARG A 103 -21.07 3.71 -5.14
N SER A 104 -21.64 4.41 -6.12
CA SER A 104 -23.04 4.12 -6.46
C SER A 104 -23.11 2.63 -6.75
N PRO A 105 -24.09 1.89 -6.18
CA PRO A 105 -24.35 0.54 -6.63
C PRO A 105 -24.55 0.65 -8.14
N ARG A 106 -23.68 -0.06 -8.86
CA ARG A 106 -23.67 -0.06 -10.31
C ARG A 106 -25.05 -0.56 -10.73
N ASN A 107 -25.90 0.34 -11.23
CA ASN A 107 -27.11 -0.02 -11.95
C ASN A 107 -26.64 -0.59 -13.30
N ASP A 108 -26.03 -1.77 -13.26
CA ASP A 108 -25.98 -2.64 -14.42
C ASP A 108 -27.43 -3.13 -14.57
N GLY A 109 -28.22 -2.34 -15.31
CA GLY A 109 -29.58 -2.71 -15.69
C GLY A 109 -29.58 -4.05 -16.45
N PRO A 110 -30.74 -4.75 -16.47
CA PRO A 110 -30.88 -6.10 -17.01
C PRO A 110 -30.48 -6.21 -18.49
#